data_AF-A0A7Y3KXR0-F1
#
_entry.id   AF-A0A7Y3KXR0-F1
#
_cell.length_a   1.000
_cell.length_b   1.000
_cell.length_c   1.000
_cell.angle_alpha   90.00
_cell.angle_beta   90.00
_cell.angle_gamma   90.00
#
_symmetry.space_group_name_H-M   'P 1'
#
loop_
_entity.id
_entity.type
_entity.pdbx_description
1 polymer ?
#
loop_
_entity_poly.entity_id
_entity_poly.type
_entity_poly.pdbx_seq_one_letter_code
_entity_poly.pdbx_strand_id
1 'polypeptide(L)'
;ATCVTRSLAVALVRLGVHVRVGAPAGYQLQSGGGEDAQSLDGPGSLVLTDDPYDAVRDADAIYTDAWVSMGLEEEAERRRADLAGFAVTPDLLRVAQSHAVVLHCLPAHRGEEILDEVLDSAASRVWRQVYHRRSAMVGVLRWIKGEK
;
A
#
# COMPACT_ATOMS: atom_id res chain seq x y z
N ALA A 1 10.85 0.85 2.73
CA ALA A 1 9.39 0.97 2.58
C ALA A 1 8.93 2.37 3.01
N THR A 2 7.77 2.84 2.53
CA THR A 2 7.24 4.16 2.91
C THR A 2 6.59 4.12 4.30
N CYS A 3 6.33 5.31 4.87
CA CYS A 3 5.62 5.40 6.15
C CYS A 3 4.19 4.86 6.05
N VAL A 4 3.53 5.00 4.90
CA VAL A 4 2.17 4.48 4.68
C VAL A 4 2.19 2.96 4.66
N THR A 5 3.11 2.33 3.92
CA THR A 5 3.28 0.86 3.92
C THR A 5 3.48 0.33 5.34
N ARG A 6 4.34 1.00 6.12
CA ARG A 6 4.60 0.65 7.52
C ARG A 6 3.34 0.69 8.37
N SER A 7 2.63 1.83 8.35
CA SER A 7 1.40 1.99 9.14
C SER A 7 0.30 1.02 8.72
N LEU A 8 0.16 0.77 7.41
CA LEU A 8 -0.83 -0.15 6.87
C LEU A 8 -0.57 -1.58 7.36
N ALA A 9 0.67 -2.06 7.24
CA ALA A 9 1.05 -3.39 7.70
C ALA A 9 0.74 -3.60 9.19
N VAL A 10 1.17 -2.67 10.05
CA VAL A 10 0.94 -2.74 11.50
C VAL A 10 -0.56 -2.77 11.82
N ALA A 11 -1.34 -1.87 11.23
CA ALA A 11 -2.76 -1.76 11.53
C ALA A 11 -3.55 -2.98 11.03
N LEU A 12 -3.29 -3.43 9.81
CA LEU A 12 -4.02 -4.53 9.18
C LEU A 12 -3.72 -5.88 9.85
N VAL A 13 -2.47 -6.16 10.20
CA VAL A 13 -2.11 -7.40 10.91
C VAL A 13 -2.83 -7.48 12.26
N ARG A 14 -2.88 -6.37 13.01
CA ARG A 14 -3.60 -6.30 14.29
C ARG A 14 -5.11 -6.48 14.14
N LEU A 15 -5.67 -6.13 12.98
CA LEU A 15 -7.08 -6.31 12.65
C LEU A 15 -7.40 -7.71 12.09
N GLY A 16 -6.42 -8.60 11.98
CA GLY A 16 -6.63 -9.96 11.47
C GLY A 16 -6.49 -10.11 9.96
N VAL A 17 -5.92 -9.13 9.28
CA VAL A 17 -5.76 -9.15 7.82
C VAL A 17 -4.41 -9.76 7.44
N HIS A 18 -4.40 -10.57 6.38
CA HIS A 18 -3.19 -11.11 5.78
C HIS A 18 -2.60 -10.11 4.79
N VAL A 19 -1.41 -9.61 5.08
CA VAL A 19 -0.72 -8.56 4.33
C VAL A 19 0.49 -9.15 3.62
N ARG A 20 0.63 -8.85 2.33
CA ARG A 20 1.87 -9.03 1.57
C ARG A 20 2.43 -7.68 1.18
N VAL A 21 3.73 -7.50 1.38
CA VAL A 21 4.46 -6.31 0.94
C VAL A 21 5.46 -6.70 -0.14
N GLY A 22 5.14 -6.30 -1.37
CA GLY A 22 6.03 -6.43 -2.53
C GLY A 22 6.94 -5.22 -2.63
N ALA A 23 8.26 -5.43 -2.57
CA ALA A 23 9.25 -4.40 -2.87
C ALA A 23 10.61 -5.04 -3.19
N PRO A 24 11.42 -4.43 -4.07
CA PRO A 24 12.77 -4.92 -4.34
C PRO A 24 13.67 -4.77 -3.12
N ALA A 25 14.80 -5.50 -3.12
CA ALA A 25 15.80 -5.42 -2.06
C ALA A 25 16.24 -3.95 -1.83
N GLY A 26 16.32 -3.52 -0.57
CA GLY A 26 16.62 -2.14 -0.19
C GLY A 26 15.39 -1.23 -0.03
N TYR A 27 14.23 -1.61 -0.60
CA TYR A 27 12.97 -0.86 -0.46
C TYR A 27 11.95 -1.55 0.46
N GLN A 28 12.30 -2.72 0.98
CA GLN A 28 11.44 -3.53 1.83
C GLN A 28 11.24 -2.92 3.24
N LEU A 29 10.30 -3.46 4.02
CA LEU A 29 10.20 -3.18 5.46
C LEU A 29 11.46 -3.67 6.18
N GLN A 30 12.00 -2.86 7.08
CA GLN A 30 13.25 -3.17 7.80
C GLN A 30 12.98 -4.01 9.05
N SER A 31 13.86 -4.98 9.31
CA SER A 31 13.87 -5.77 10.54
C SER A 31 14.26 -4.92 11.76
N GLY A 32 13.74 -5.28 12.94
CA GLY A 32 14.08 -4.65 14.22
C GLY A 32 13.29 -3.38 14.60
N GLY A 33 12.33 -2.95 13.78
CA GLY A 33 11.38 -1.86 14.09
C GLY A 33 10.01 -2.37 14.55
N GLY A 34 9.09 -1.46 14.92
CA GLY A 34 7.71 -1.81 15.34
C GLY A 34 6.81 -2.38 14.24
N GLU A 35 7.36 -2.52 13.05
CA GLU A 35 6.79 -3.01 11.81
C GLU A 35 7.41 -4.33 11.35
N ASP A 36 8.36 -4.87 12.11
CA ASP A 36 9.03 -6.11 11.77
C ASP A 36 7.99 -7.23 11.76
N ALA A 37 7.90 -7.96 10.65
CA ALA A 37 6.99 -9.09 10.49
C ALA A 37 7.11 -10.11 11.63
N GLN A 38 8.29 -10.26 12.21
CA GLN A 38 8.54 -11.15 13.33
C GLN A 38 8.12 -10.58 14.69
N SER A 39 7.99 -9.26 14.80
CA SER A 39 7.58 -8.56 16.03
C SER A 39 6.09 -8.19 16.06
N LEU A 40 5.42 -8.23 14.91
CA LEU A 40 4.02 -7.86 14.78
C LEU A 40 3.14 -8.93 15.39
N ASP A 41 2.56 -8.63 16.55
CA ASP A 41 1.55 -9.45 17.19
C ASP A 41 0.14 -9.09 16.67
N GLY A 42 -0.67 -10.11 16.39
CA GLY A 42 -2.02 -9.97 15.86
C GLY A 42 -2.53 -11.23 15.17
N PRO A 43 -3.86 -11.33 14.94
CA PRO A 43 -4.45 -12.50 14.29
C PRO A 43 -4.19 -12.57 12.77
N GLY A 44 -3.61 -11.52 12.19
CA GLY A 44 -3.23 -11.48 10.77
C GLY A 44 -1.83 -12.05 10.51
N SER A 45 -1.32 -11.82 9.32
CA SER A 45 0.05 -12.21 8.95
C SER A 45 0.71 -11.18 8.06
N LEU A 46 2.04 -11.06 8.14
CA LEU A 46 2.84 -10.23 7.24
C LEU A 46 3.84 -11.09 6.49
N VAL A 47 3.81 -11.02 5.15
CA VAL A 47 4.78 -11.68 4.26
C VAL A 47 5.45 -10.61 3.40
N LEU A 48 6.77 -10.72 3.26
CA LEU A 48 7.58 -9.81 2.45
C LEU A 48 8.05 -10.58 1.21
N THR A 49 7.96 -9.96 0.04
CA THR A 49 8.35 -10.58 -1.23
C THR A 49 8.98 -9.53 -2.15
N ASP A 50 9.88 -9.98 -3.02
CA ASP A 50 10.53 -9.18 -4.05
C ASP A 50 9.96 -9.44 -5.46
N ASP A 51 8.90 -10.25 -5.56
CA ASP A 51 8.13 -10.46 -6.78
C ASP A 51 6.79 -9.70 -6.71
N PRO A 52 6.52 -8.73 -7.61
CA PRO A 52 5.24 -8.03 -7.65
C PRO A 52 4.06 -8.98 -7.89
N TYR A 53 4.22 -10.03 -8.69
CA TYR A 53 3.14 -10.99 -8.98
C TYR A 53 2.80 -11.84 -7.75
N ASP A 54 3.81 -12.25 -6.99
CA ASP A 54 3.63 -12.94 -5.73
C ASP A 54 2.92 -12.07 -4.67
N ALA A 55 3.25 -10.77 -4.66
CA ALA A 55 2.64 -9.80 -3.73
C ALA A 55 1.12 -9.67 -3.93
N VAL A 56 0.65 -9.76 -5.18
CA VAL A 56 -0.77 -9.54 -5.53
C VAL A 56 -1.58 -10.81 -5.73
N ARG A 57 -0.95 -11.98 -5.86
CA ARG A 57 -1.62 -13.25 -6.20
C ARG A 57 -2.76 -13.57 -5.24
N ASP A 58 -3.99 -13.70 -5.72
CA ASP A 58 -5.16 -13.96 -4.87
C ASP A 58 -5.48 -12.85 -3.84
N ALA A 59 -4.95 -11.62 -3.99
CA ALA A 59 -5.27 -10.52 -3.09
C ALA A 59 -6.69 -9.98 -3.29
N ASP A 60 -7.37 -9.60 -2.20
CA ASP A 60 -8.66 -8.89 -2.24
C ASP A 60 -8.51 -7.38 -2.45
N ALA A 61 -7.34 -6.83 -2.12
CA ALA A 61 -7.03 -5.42 -2.30
C ALA A 61 -5.55 -5.23 -2.63
N ILE A 62 -5.27 -4.39 -3.61
CA ILE A 62 -3.92 -3.95 -3.97
C ILE A 62 -3.79 -2.49 -3.50
N TYR A 63 -2.72 -2.20 -2.76
CA TYR A 63 -2.40 -0.85 -2.32
C TYR A 63 -1.02 -0.48 -2.86
N THR A 64 -0.92 0.66 -3.54
CA THR A 64 0.37 1.24 -3.95
C THR A 64 0.50 2.69 -3.45
N ASP A 65 1.71 3.20 -3.45
CA ASP A 65 2.10 4.52 -2.96
C ASP A 65 3.18 5.10 -3.87
N ALA A 66 3.32 6.42 -3.86
CA ALA A 66 4.29 7.13 -4.68
C ALA A 66 5.73 6.65 -4.38
N TRP A 67 6.46 6.29 -5.43
CA TRP A 67 7.85 5.84 -5.32
C TRP A 67 8.80 6.94 -4.88
N VAL A 68 8.54 8.15 -5.38
CA VAL A 68 9.32 9.35 -5.07
C VAL A 68 8.50 10.20 -4.10
N SER A 69 8.91 10.20 -2.83
CA SER A 69 8.35 11.07 -1.81
C SER A 69 8.96 12.47 -1.89
N MET A 70 8.28 13.46 -1.32
CA MET A 70 8.83 14.81 -1.11
C MET A 70 10.19 14.75 -0.39
N GLY A 71 11.19 15.46 -0.91
CA GLY A 71 12.54 15.56 -0.33
C GLY A 71 13.53 14.50 -0.81
N LEU A 72 13.17 13.72 -1.84
CA LEU A 72 14.00 12.66 -2.42
C LEU A 72 14.27 12.87 -3.91
N GLU A 73 14.26 14.13 -4.35
CA GLU A 73 14.34 14.51 -5.77
C GLU A 73 15.66 14.05 -6.41
N GLU A 74 16.77 14.07 -5.67
CA GLU A 74 18.07 13.59 -6.14
C GLU A 74 18.11 12.07 -6.38
N GLU A 75 17.24 11.31 -5.69
CA GLU A 75 17.16 9.86 -5.79
C GLU A 75 16.05 9.39 -6.73
N ALA A 76 15.29 10.32 -7.32
CA ALA A 76 14.06 10.04 -8.04
C ALA A 76 14.26 9.07 -9.21
N GLU A 77 15.26 9.33 -10.07
CA GLU A 77 15.54 8.48 -11.24
C GLU A 77 15.93 7.05 -10.84
N ARG A 78 16.77 6.91 -9.81
CA ARG A 78 17.17 5.60 -9.29
C ARG A 78 15.96 4.84 -8.77
N ARG A 79 15.11 5.49 -7.97
CA ARG A 79 13.88 4.87 -7.45
C ARG A 79 12.94 4.41 -8.55
N ARG A 80 12.72 5.23 -9.57
CA ARG A 80 11.88 4.86 -10.71
C ARG A 80 12.42 3.63 -11.43
N ALA A 81 13.74 3.57 -11.65
CA ALA A 81 14.36 2.42 -12.28
C ALA A 81 14.22 1.14 -11.43
N ASP A 82 14.50 1.24 -10.13
CA ASP A 82 14.44 0.10 -9.21
C ASP A 82 13.01 -0.42 -9.01
N LEU A 83 12.02 0.48 -8.98
CA LEU A 83 10.62 0.16 -8.68
C LEU A 83 9.76 -0.02 -9.93
N ALA A 84 10.29 0.19 -11.14
CA ALA A 84 9.54 0.07 -12.39
C ALA A 84 8.75 -1.24 -12.53
N GLY A 85 9.32 -2.36 -12.04
CA GLY A 85 8.66 -3.67 -12.05
C GLY A 85 7.44 -3.78 -11.13
N PHE A 86 7.27 -2.87 -10.17
CA PHE A 86 6.19 -2.87 -9.18
C PHE A 86 5.04 -1.92 -9.54
N ALA A 87 5.04 -1.35 -10.75
CA ALA A 87 3.92 -0.54 -11.22
C ALA A 87 2.62 -1.35 -11.20
N VAL A 88 1.54 -0.77 -10.66
CA VAL A 88 0.24 -1.42 -10.70
C VAL A 88 -0.37 -1.24 -12.09
N THR A 89 -0.18 -2.27 -12.90
CA THR A 89 -0.69 -2.38 -14.27
C THR A 89 -1.97 -3.22 -14.34
N PRO A 90 -2.74 -3.16 -15.45
CA PRO A 90 -3.87 -4.06 -15.66
C PRO A 90 -3.47 -5.54 -15.60
N ASP A 91 -2.28 -5.87 -16.10
CA ASP A 91 -1.74 -7.23 -16.10
C ASP A 91 -1.47 -7.74 -14.68
N LEU A 92 -0.91 -6.87 -13.83
CA LEU A 92 -0.70 -7.17 -12.41
C LEU A 92 -2.04 -7.32 -11.68
N LEU A 93 -3.00 -6.44 -11.95
CA LEU A 93 -4.35 -6.52 -11.36
C LEU A 93 -5.07 -7.83 -11.71
N ARG A 94 -4.89 -8.39 -12.91
CA ARG A 94 -5.49 -9.67 -13.32
C ARG A 94 -4.99 -10.88 -12.53
N VAL A 95 -3.88 -10.75 -11.81
CA VAL A 95 -3.28 -11.82 -10.99
C VAL A 95 -3.91 -11.87 -9.59
N ALA A 96 -4.53 -10.77 -9.16
CA ALA A 96 -5.32 -10.72 -7.94
C ALA A 96 -6.71 -11.37 -8.14
N GLN A 97 -7.53 -11.40 -7.08
CA GLN A 97 -8.90 -11.90 -7.17
C GLN A 97 -9.72 -11.10 -8.19
N SER A 98 -10.72 -11.73 -8.81
CA SER A 98 -11.60 -11.05 -9.77
C SER A 98 -12.39 -9.89 -9.16
N HIS A 99 -12.59 -9.89 -7.84
CA HIS A 99 -13.26 -8.81 -7.09
C HIS A 99 -12.27 -7.84 -6.43
N ALA A 100 -10.97 -7.97 -6.72
CA ALA A 100 -9.95 -7.15 -6.07
C ALA A 100 -10.17 -5.66 -6.32
N VAL A 101 -9.92 -4.85 -5.28
CA VAL A 101 -9.97 -3.39 -5.38
C VAL A 101 -8.57 -2.78 -5.36
N VAL A 102 -8.42 -1.61 -5.97
CA VAL A 102 -7.15 -0.86 -5.97
C VAL A 102 -7.26 0.40 -5.12
N LEU A 103 -6.27 0.61 -4.26
CA LEU A 103 -6.17 1.70 -3.28
C LEU A 103 -4.86 2.47 -3.47
N HIS A 104 -4.88 3.75 -3.13
CA HIS A 104 -3.74 4.66 -3.24
C HIS A 104 -3.92 5.84 -2.29
N CYS A 105 -2.86 6.23 -1.57
CA CYS A 105 -2.94 7.34 -0.61
C CYS A 105 -3.08 8.72 -1.24
N LEU A 106 -2.61 8.90 -2.48
CA LEU A 106 -2.45 10.17 -3.19
C LEU A 106 -1.40 11.10 -2.56
N PRO A 107 -0.77 12.00 -3.35
CA PRO A 107 -0.90 12.15 -4.82
C PRO A 107 -0.30 10.96 -5.57
N ALA A 108 -0.88 10.62 -6.73
CA ALA A 108 -0.39 9.55 -7.60
C ALA A 108 0.38 10.15 -8.79
N HIS A 109 1.50 9.54 -9.16
CA HIS A 109 2.24 9.76 -10.39
C HIS A 109 1.79 8.72 -11.43
N ARG A 110 0.88 9.16 -12.29
CA ARG A 110 0.36 8.36 -13.40
C ARG A 110 1.50 7.90 -14.32
N GLY A 111 1.53 6.61 -14.63
CA GLY A 111 2.59 6.00 -15.43
C GLY A 111 3.83 5.55 -14.64
N GLU A 112 3.90 5.87 -13.34
CA GLU A 112 4.92 5.36 -12.42
C GLU A 112 4.31 4.25 -11.55
N GLU A 113 3.93 4.55 -10.30
CA GLU A 113 3.45 3.51 -9.37
C GLU A 113 2.10 2.89 -9.76
N ILE A 114 1.33 3.58 -10.59
CA ILE A 114 0.02 3.14 -11.05
C ILE A 114 -0.25 3.67 -12.47
N LEU A 115 -0.78 2.80 -13.33
CA LEU A 115 -1.20 3.19 -14.67
C LEU A 115 -2.60 3.80 -14.68
N ASP A 116 -2.86 4.65 -15.66
CA ASP A 116 -4.13 5.36 -15.84
C ASP A 116 -5.31 4.40 -15.91
N GLU A 117 -5.15 3.31 -16.67
CA GLU A 117 -6.17 2.30 -16.87
C GLU A 117 -6.58 1.64 -15.56
N VAL A 118 -5.68 1.54 -14.59
CA VAL A 118 -5.97 0.98 -13.26
C VAL A 118 -6.58 2.04 -12.35
N LEU A 119 -5.98 3.23 -12.29
CA LEU A 119 -6.42 4.30 -11.40
C LEU A 119 -7.86 4.74 -11.72
N ASP A 120 -8.24 4.73 -12.99
CA ASP A 120 -9.58 5.10 -13.46
C ASP A 120 -10.50 3.88 -13.71
N SER A 121 -10.04 2.67 -13.38
CA SER A 121 -10.83 1.43 -13.55
C SER A 121 -12.02 1.33 -12.60
N ALA A 122 -12.95 0.41 -12.93
CA ALA A 122 -14.01 0.00 -12.02
C ALA A 122 -13.52 -0.69 -10.73
N ALA A 123 -12.28 -1.19 -10.70
CA ALA A 123 -11.65 -1.77 -9.50
C ALA A 123 -11.09 -0.69 -8.56
N SER A 124 -10.82 0.51 -9.08
CA SER A 124 -10.29 1.63 -8.29
C SER A 124 -11.26 2.07 -7.21
N ARG A 125 -10.74 2.21 -5.99
CA ARG A 125 -11.44 2.79 -4.83
C ARG A 125 -10.71 4.01 -4.29
N VAL A 126 -9.70 4.52 -4.99
CA VAL A 126 -8.83 5.63 -4.58
C VAL A 126 -9.64 6.85 -4.15
N TRP A 127 -10.56 7.33 -4.99
CA TRP A 127 -11.36 8.52 -4.68
C TRP A 127 -12.29 8.31 -3.47
N ARG A 128 -12.86 7.11 -3.34
CA ARG A 128 -13.70 6.75 -2.19
C ARG A 128 -12.88 6.67 -0.90
N GLN A 129 -11.69 6.08 -0.96
CA GLN A 129 -10.74 6.03 0.15
C GLN A 129 -10.38 7.44 0.63
N VAL A 130 -10.06 8.35 -0.30
CA VAL A 130 -9.72 9.75 -0.01
C VAL A 130 -10.89 10.47 0.65
N TYR A 131 -12.11 10.30 0.11
CA TYR A 131 -13.32 10.87 0.70
C TYR A 131 -13.54 10.41 2.16
N HIS A 132 -13.25 9.15 2.46
CA HIS A 132 -13.40 8.60 3.81
C HIS A 132 -12.36 9.10 4.82
N ARG A 133 -11.24 9.71 4.40
CA ARG A 133 -10.26 10.26 5.34
C ARG A 133 -10.86 11.28 6.28
N ARG A 134 -11.72 12.18 5.79
CA ARG A 134 -12.40 13.17 6.63
C ARG A 134 -13.23 12.50 7.73
N SER A 135 -14.06 11.52 7.36
CA SER A 135 -14.92 10.82 8.30
C SER A 135 -14.13 10.05 9.35
N ALA A 136 -13.04 9.37 8.94
CA ALA A 136 -12.15 8.68 9.86
C ALA A 136 -11.51 9.65 10.88
N MET A 137 -11.00 10.80 10.42
CA MET A 137 -10.39 11.79 11.32
C MET A 137 -11.41 12.41 12.28
N VAL A 138 -12.65 12.67 11.83
CA VAL A 138 -13.73 13.12 12.72
C VAL A 138 -14.02 12.07 13.79
N GLY A 139 -14.05 10.79 13.44
CA GLY A 139 -14.21 9.68 14.38
C GLY A 139 -13.11 9.66 15.45
N VAL A 140 -11.84 9.78 15.04
CA VAL A 140 -10.70 9.85 15.97
C VAL A 140 -10.82 11.04 16.92
N LEU A 141 -11.15 12.23 16.40
CA LEU A 141 -11.28 13.43 17.23
C LEU A 141 -12.42 13.31 18.27
N ARG A 142 -13.57 12.75 17.88
CA ARG A 142 -14.68 12.49 18.80
C ARG A 142 -14.29 11.50 19.89
N TRP A 143 -13.63 10.41 19.50
CA TRP A 143 -13.13 9.41 20.44
C TRP A 143 -12.17 10.01 21.47
N ILE A 144 -11.19 10.82 21.03
CA ILE A 144 -10.25 11.52 21.93
C ILE A 144 -10.99 12.45 22.90
N LYS A 145 -12.08 13.09 22.46
CA LYS A 145 -12.92 13.95 23.31
C LYS A 145 -13.84 13.17 24.27
N GLY A 146 -13.89 11.84 24.17
CA GLY A 146 -14.83 11.01 24.94
C GLY A 146 -16.28 11.09 24.46
N GLU A 147 -16.51 11.63 23.26
CA GLU A 147 -17.83 11.66 22.62
C GLU A 147 -18.10 10.27 22.00
N LYS A 148 -19.10 9.57 22.52
CA LYS A 148 -19.55 8.26 21.98
C LYS A 148 -20.44 8.44 20.76
#